data_AF-A0A060BRE7-F1
#
_entry.id   AF-A0A060BRE7-F1
#
_cell.length_a   1.000
_cell.length_b   1.000
_cell.length_c   1.000
_cell.angle_alpha   90.00
_cell.angle_beta   90.00
_cell.angle_gamma   90.00
#
_symmetry.space_group_name_H-M   'P 1'
#
loop_
_entity.id
_entity.type
_entity.pdbx_description
1 polymer ?
#
loop_
_entity_poly.entity_id
_entity_poly.type
_entity_poly.pdbx_seq_one_letter_code
_entity_poly.pdbx_strand_id
1 'polypeptide(L)'
;RQVRRLMQERGTDVVVGFGGYVCPPAYLAAARSRVPLVVHEANRRPGLANRLGARRAAAVLTAFPGSTLPGARRIGMPMRTGIAHLDREEHRAGARERLGLDPEKPALLVTGGS
;
A
#
# COMPACT_ATOMS: atom_id res chain seq x y z
N ARG A 1 -11.34 13.71 -15.84
CA ARG A 1 -11.30 15.19 -15.85
C ARG A 1 -11.20 15.74 -14.43
N GLN A 2 -12.02 15.27 -13.49
CA GLN A 2 -12.02 15.70 -12.08
C GLN A 2 -10.67 15.56 -11.37
N VAL A 3 -10.01 14.39 -11.44
CA VAL A 3 -8.72 14.18 -10.72
C VAL A 3 -7.64 15.16 -11.17
N ARG A 4 -7.50 15.40 -12.47
CA ARG A 4 -6.54 16.38 -13.01
C ARG A 4 -6.82 17.79 -12.51
N ARG A 5 -8.09 18.21 -12.52
CA ARG A 5 -8.50 19.52 -12.00
C ARG A 5 -8.12 19.67 -10.53
N LEU A 6 -8.45 18.66 -9.71
CA LEU A 6 -8.09 18.65 -8.29
C LEU A 6 -6.57 18.72 -8.09
N MET A 7 -5.78 17.98 -8.86
CA MET A 7 -4.32 18.04 -8.78
C MET A 7 -3.76 19.43 -9.09
N GLN A 8 -4.31 20.11 -10.10
CA GLN A 8 -3.92 21.47 -10.47
C GLN A 8 -4.31 22.49 -9.39
N GLU A 9 -5.55 22.43 -8.91
CA GLU A 9 -6.06 23.32 -7.84
C GLU A 9 -5.28 23.17 -6.53
N ARG A 10 -4.78 21.96 -6.25
CA ARG A 10 -4.01 21.65 -5.04
C ARG A 10 -2.50 21.83 -5.20
N GLY A 11 -2.00 22.14 -6.40
CA GLY A 11 -0.56 22.22 -6.67
C GLY A 11 0.17 20.91 -6.35
N THR A 12 -0.36 19.77 -6.81
CA THR A 12 0.21 18.46 -6.45
C THR A 12 1.59 18.24 -7.05
N ASP A 13 2.60 18.06 -6.19
CA ASP A 13 3.99 17.82 -6.60
C ASP A 13 4.30 16.35 -6.93
N VAL A 14 3.58 15.42 -6.32
CA VAL A 14 3.79 13.96 -6.49
C VAL A 14 2.48 13.22 -6.32
N VAL A 15 2.30 12.16 -7.09
CA VAL A 15 1.22 11.18 -6.87
C VAL A 15 1.84 9.87 -6.40
N VAL A 16 1.32 9.32 -5.30
CA VAL A 16 1.70 7.98 -4.81
C VAL A 16 0.52 7.04 -4.98
N GLY A 17 0.75 5.92 -5.65
CA GLY A 17 -0.25 4.95 -6.02
C GLY A 17 0.03 3.55 -5.48
N PHE A 18 -0.97 2.93 -4.87
CA PHE A 18 -0.86 1.58 -4.30
C PHE A 18 -1.63 0.52 -5.10
N GLY A 19 -2.23 0.92 -6.23
CA GLY A 19 -3.03 0.03 -7.08
C GLY A 19 -4.52 0.02 -6.72
N GLY A 20 -5.25 -0.96 -7.24
CA GLY A 20 -6.71 -1.01 -7.15
C GLY A 20 -7.41 -0.22 -8.26
N TYR A 21 -8.73 -0.40 -8.37
CA TYR A 21 -9.53 0.09 -9.49
C TYR A 21 -9.64 1.63 -9.56
N VAL A 22 -9.44 2.32 -8.43
CA VAL A 22 -9.49 3.79 -8.35
C VAL A 22 -8.22 4.48 -8.84
N CYS A 23 -7.10 3.77 -8.93
CA CYS A 23 -5.79 4.34 -9.23
C CYS A 23 -5.54 4.75 -10.70
N PRO A 24 -6.01 4.01 -11.74
CA PRO A 24 -5.71 4.33 -13.13
C PRO A 24 -6.06 5.78 -13.56
N PRO A 25 -7.21 6.36 -13.19
CA PRO A 25 -7.52 7.77 -13.49
C PRO A 25 -6.51 8.76 -12.89
N ALA A 26 -6.01 8.50 -11.68
CA ALA A 26 -4.99 9.33 -11.03
C ALA A 26 -3.63 9.18 -11.71
N TYR A 27 -3.24 7.97 -12.09
CA TYR A 27 -1.97 7.72 -12.80
C TYR A 27 -1.95 8.42 -14.16
N LEU A 28 -3.07 8.35 -14.89
CA LEU A 28 -3.23 9.05 -16.17
C LEU A 28 -3.25 10.58 -16.00
N ALA A 29 -3.83 11.09 -14.91
CA ALA A 29 -3.84 12.51 -14.61
C ALA A 29 -2.44 13.04 -14.28
N ALA A 30 -1.66 12.29 -13.48
CA ALA A 30 -0.27 12.59 -13.17
C ALA A 30 0.59 12.65 -14.43
N ALA A 31 0.52 11.61 -15.27
CA ALA A 31 1.26 11.56 -16.53
C ALA A 31 0.92 12.74 -17.46
N ARG A 32 -0.37 13.10 -17.59
CA ARG A 32 -0.81 14.24 -18.42
C ARG A 32 -0.41 15.61 -17.86
N SER A 33 -0.21 15.70 -16.55
CA SER A 33 0.15 16.95 -15.87
C SER A 33 1.64 17.04 -15.60
N ARG A 34 2.44 16.07 -16.07
CA ARG A 34 3.88 15.93 -15.80
C ARG A 34 4.21 15.92 -14.30
N VAL A 35 3.28 15.46 -13.48
CA VAL A 35 3.49 15.24 -12.05
C VAL A 35 4.12 13.86 -11.86
N PRO A 36 5.26 13.73 -11.15
CA PRO A 36 5.89 12.45 -10.87
C PRO A 36 4.94 11.46 -10.18
N LEU A 37 4.91 10.23 -10.69
CA LEU A 37 4.15 9.11 -10.13
C LEU A 37 5.10 8.14 -9.42
N VAL A 38 4.82 7.83 -8.17
CA VAL A 38 5.43 6.72 -7.43
C VAL A 38 4.42 5.60 -7.31
N VAL A 39 4.79 4.38 -7.68
CA VAL A 39 3.95 3.19 -7.51
C VAL A 39 4.52 2.33 -6.39
N HIS A 40 3.68 1.86 -5.48
CA HIS A 40 4.00 0.80 -4.55
C HIS A 40 3.10 -0.42 -4.79
N GLU A 41 3.70 -1.59 -4.98
CA GLU A 41 2.97 -2.85 -5.09
C GLU A 41 3.07 -3.65 -3.78
N ALA A 42 1.92 -3.70 -3.12
CA ALA A 42 1.68 -4.40 -1.87
C ALA A 42 1.60 -5.93 -2.03
N ASN A 43 1.24 -6.42 -3.22
CA ASN A 43 1.01 -7.83 -3.48
C ASN A 43 2.25 -8.52 -4.09
N ARG A 44 2.30 -9.85 -3.95
CA ARG A 44 3.34 -10.66 -4.60
C ARG A 44 3.20 -10.66 -6.12
N ARG A 45 1.97 -10.64 -6.63
CA ARG A 45 1.68 -10.55 -8.07
C ARG A 45 1.16 -9.15 -8.39
N PRO A 46 1.84 -8.37 -9.25
CA PRO A 46 1.41 -7.01 -9.52
C PRO A 46 0.03 -6.94 -10.17
N GLY A 47 -0.81 -6.04 -9.64
CA GLY A 47 -2.14 -5.76 -10.18
C GLY A 47 -2.11 -4.96 -11.49
N LEU A 48 -3.20 -4.99 -12.25
CA LEU A 48 -3.28 -4.30 -13.55
C LEU A 48 -3.02 -2.79 -13.45
N ALA A 49 -3.55 -2.13 -12.42
CA ALA A 49 -3.33 -0.70 -12.20
C ALA A 49 -1.85 -0.38 -12.03
N ASN A 50 -1.13 -1.15 -11.22
CA ASN A 50 0.29 -0.93 -10.97
C ASN A 50 1.15 -1.31 -12.18
N ARG A 51 0.78 -2.34 -12.95
CA ARG A 51 1.43 -2.63 -14.24
C ARG A 51 1.30 -1.46 -15.23
N LEU A 52 0.13 -0.81 -15.25
CA LEU A 52 -0.10 0.37 -16.08
C LEU A 52 0.76 1.56 -15.62
N GLY A 53 0.75 1.85 -14.31
CA GLY A 53 1.48 2.99 -13.73
C GLY A 53 3.00 2.83 -13.80
N ALA A 54 3.52 1.63 -13.53
CA ALA A 54 4.95 1.37 -13.40
C ALA A 54 5.78 1.74 -14.63
N ARG A 55 5.22 1.62 -15.85
CA ARG A 55 5.93 1.96 -17.10
C ARG A 55 6.33 3.43 -17.21
N ARG A 56 5.66 4.32 -16.47
CA ARG A 56 5.90 5.77 -16.49
C ARG A 56 6.10 6.34 -15.08
N ALA A 57 6.29 5.47 -14.10
CA ALA A 57 6.52 5.89 -12.73
C ALA A 57 7.95 6.41 -12.60
N ALA A 58 8.11 7.49 -11.84
CA ALA A 58 9.42 7.98 -11.41
C ALA A 58 10.09 6.99 -10.45
N ALA A 59 9.30 6.22 -9.68
CA ALA A 59 9.80 5.13 -8.86
C ALA A 59 8.76 4.01 -8.74
N VAL A 60 9.25 2.77 -8.73
CA VAL A 60 8.45 1.56 -8.48
C VAL A 60 8.99 0.86 -7.25
N LEU A 61 8.15 0.74 -6.23
CA LEU A 61 8.46 0.21 -4.91
C LEU A 61 7.65 -1.06 -4.68
N THR A 62 8.21 -2.05 -3.98
CA THR A 62 7.49 -3.33 -3.76
C THR A 62 7.64 -3.85 -2.33
N ALA A 63 6.59 -4.53 -1.86
CA ALA A 63 6.63 -5.22 -0.58
C ALA A 63 7.43 -6.53 -0.65
N PHE A 64 7.27 -7.27 -1.74
CA PHE A 64 7.86 -8.59 -1.93
C PHE A 64 9.03 -8.58 -2.93
N PRO A 65 9.99 -9.51 -2.79
CA PRO A 65 10.99 -9.76 -3.83
C PRO A 65 10.38 -10.35 -5.11
N GLY A 66 11.10 -10.24 -6.23
CA GLY A 66 10.75 -10.93 -7.48
C GLY A 66 9.57 -10.33 -8.24
N SER A 67 9.27 -9.04 -8.05
CA SER A 67 8.25 -8.36 -8.82
C SER A 67 8.63 -8.25 -10.29
N THR A 68 7.65 -8.39 -11.18
CA THR A 68 7.80 -8.25 -12.63
C THR A 68 7.64 -6.80 -13.12
N LEU A 69 7.41 -5.84 -12.22
CA LEU A 69 7.29 -4.44 -12.59
C LEU A 69 8.67 -3.87 -12.97
N PRO A 70 8.75 -3.03 -14.02
CA PRO A 70 10.01 -2.41 -14.43
C PRO A 70 10.56 -1.49 -13.33
N GLY A 71 11.87 -1.55 -13.08
CA GLY A 71 12.54 -0.70 -12.09
C GLY A 71 12.12 -0.95 -10.64
N ALA A 72 11.52 -2.10 -10.33
CA ALA A 72 11.04 -2.43 -8.99
C ALA A 72 12.18 -2.48 -7.96
N ARG A 73 12.05 -1.65 -6.92
CA ARG A 73 12.90 -1.67 -5.72
C ARG A 73 12.12 -2.18 -4.51
N ARG A 74 12.59 -3.27 -3.90
CA ARG A 74 11.97 -3.81 -2.69
C ARG A 74 12.23 -2.88 -1.49
N ILE A 75 11.16 -2.44 -0.84
CA ILE A 75 11.22 -1.67 0.41
C ILE A 75 10.40 -2.28 1.55
N GLY A 76 9.66 -3.36 1.28
CA GLY A 76 8.72 -3.94 2.24
C GLY A 76 7.36 -3.24 2.21
N MET A 77 6.48 -3.67 3.12
CA MET A 77 5.17 -3.06 3.31
C MET A 77 5.32 -1.86 4.26
N PRO A 78 4.92 -0.64 3.85
CA PRO A 78 4.77 0.47 4.79
C PRO A 78 3.68 0.11 5.80
N MET A 79 4.05 -0.01 7.07
CA MET A 79 3.14 -0.36 8.15
C MET A 79 3.17 0.72 9.23
N ARG A 80 2.10 0.83 10.00
CA ARG A 80 2.07 1.69 11.20
C ARG A 80 3.18 1.23 12.15
N THR A 81 3.93 2.17 12.71
CA THR A 81 5.07 1.90 13.60
C THR A 81 4.73 0.91 14.73
N GLY A 82 3.60 1.11 15.41
CA GLY A 82 3.15 0.22 16.48
C GLY A 82 2.76 -1.20 16.04
N ILE A 83 2.63 -1.46 14.73
CA ILE A 83 2.45 -2.81 14.18
C ILE A 83 3.80 -3.35 13.69
N ALA A 84 4.59 -2.53 12.99
CA ALA A 84 5.89 -2.92 12.45
C ALA A 84 6.90 -3.33 13.53
N HIS A 85 6.80 -2.73 14.72
CA HIS A 85 7.69 -2.96 15.85
C HIS A 85 6.97 -3.57 17.07
N LEU A 86 5.82 -4.22 16.85
CA LEU A 86 5.05 -4.82 17.93
C LEU A 86 5.84 -5.97 18.59
N ASP A 87 6.14 -5.85 19.88
CA ASP A 87 6.58 -7.00 20.68
C ASP A 87 5.37 -7.87 21.02
N ARG A 88 5.25 -8.98 20.29
CA ARG A 88 4.11 -9.88 20.41
C ARG A 88 4.16 -10.71 21.68
N GLU A 89 5.33 -10.98 22.24
CA GLU A 89 5.46 -11.79 23.45
C GLU A 89 5.14 -10.92 24.67
N GLU A 90 5.71 -9.71 24.74
CA GLU A 90 5.46 -8.75 25.81
C GLU A 90 3.97 -8.41 25.93
N HIS A 91 3.31 -8.09 24.81
CA HIS A 91 1.92 -7.61 24.84
C HIS A 91 0.87 -8.72 24.89
N ARG A 92 1.26 -10.01 24.78
CA ARG A 92 0.29 -11.12 24.64
C ARG A 92 -0.66 -11.23 25.83
N ALA A 93 -0.11 -11.24 27.05
CA ALA A 93 -0.90 -11.46 28.26
C ALA A 93 -1.93 -10.34 28.47
N GLY A 94 -1.47 -9.08 28.43
CA GLY A 94 -2.36 -7.92 28.58
C GLY A 94 -3.39 -7.79 27.46
N ALA A 95 -3.04 -8.17 26.22
CA ALA A 95 -4.02 -8.18 25.13
C ALA A 95 -5.11 -9.23 25.34
N ARG A 96 -4.77 -10.43 25.82
CA ARG A 96 -5.74 -11.49 26.11
C ARG A 96 -6.67 -11.12 27.24
N GLU A 97 -6.13 -10.59 28.34
CA GLU A 97 -6.93 -10.10 29.48
C GLU A 97 -7.94 -9.04 29.04
N ARG A 98 -7.48 -8.00 28.32
CA ARG A 98 -8.35 -6.92 27.81
C ARG A 98 -9.45 -7.41 26.87
N LEU A 99 -9.20 -8.48 26.11
CA LEU A 99 -10.14 -9.07 25.17
C LEU A 99 -11.01 -10.17 25.81
N GLY A 100 -10.80 -10.50 27.09
CA GLY A 100 -11.52 -11.57 27.79
C GLY A 100 -11.21 -12.97 27.24
N LEU A 101 -10.00 -13.17 26.70
CA LEU A 101 -9.59 -14.44 26.08
C LEU A 101 -8.83 -15.33 27.07
N ASP A 102 -9.21 -16.60 27.13
CA ASP A 102 -8.53 -17.63 27.94
C ASP A 102 -7.06 -17.79 27.49
N PRO A 103 -6.06 -17.61 28.38
CA PRO A 103 -4.64 -17.66 28.01
C PRO A 103 -4.18 -19.03 27.51
N GLU A 104 -4.82 -20.11 27.96
CA GLU A 104 -4.43 -21.48 27.64
C GLU A 104 -5.08 -21.98 26.34
N LYS A 105 -6.00 -21.20 25.76
CA LYS A 105 -6.71 -21.57 24.53
C LYS A 105 -6.19 -20.80 23.30
N PRO A 106 -6.22 -21.44 22.12
CA PRO A 106 -6.05 -20.74 20.85
C PRO A 106 -7.10 -19.63 20.68
N ALA A 107 -6.70 -18.48 20.17
CA ALA A 107 -7.60 -17.39 19.81
C ALA A 107 -7.79 -17.37 18.28
N LEU A 108 -9.04 -17.37 17.82
CA LEU A 108 -9.39 -17.22 16.41
C LEU A 108 -9.94 -15.82 16.16
N LEU A 109 -9.26 -15.05 15.32
CA LEU A 109 -9.80 -13.81 14.77
C LEU A 109 -10.55 -14.13 13.47
N VAL A 110 -11.87 -13.94 13.48
CA VAL A 110 -12.69 -14.02 12.28
C VAL A 110 -13.00 -12.59 11.81
N THR A 111 -12.58 -12.27 10.61
CA THR A 111 -12.88 -11.01 9.94
C THR A 111 -13.36 -11.34 8.53
N GLY A 112 -14.48 -10.74 8.11
CA GLY A 112 -14.91 -10.77 6.72
C GLY A 112 -14.08 -9.77 5.93
N GLY A 113 -13.39 -10.24 4.88
CA GLY A 113 -12.85 -9.33 3.87
C GLY A 113 -13.98 -8.51 3.23
N SER A 114 -13.69 -7.29 2.79
CA SER A 114 -14.66 -6.46 2.06
C SER A 114 -15.04 -7.05 0.72
#